data_AF-A0AAU7W826-F1
#
_entry.id   AF-A0AAU7W826-F1
#
_cell.length_a   1.000
_cell.length_b   1.000
_cell.length_c   1.000
_cell.angle_alpha   90.00
_cell.angle_beta   90.00
_cell.angle_gamma   90.00
#
_symmetry.space_group_name_H-M   'P 1'
#
loop_
_entity.id
_entity.type
_entity.pdbx_description
1 polymer ?
#
loop_
_entity_poly.entity_id
_entity_poly.type
_entity_poly.pdbx_seq_one_letter_code
_entity_poly.pdbx_strand_id
1 'polypeptide(L)'
;MTPDESAAETEASLADEPEVRQAIAEGDRGDMRAVVTEHPSSPLAWTELADSADSAGRALEAYAFSTVAAELAREQLAAAGWQPGSPVPWADEPNRAYLRALDAQRRSAEALGLPDRAARAADELAAADSEAPARIASEFTPTQILSLADLEAAAGRSGETSAITGDPIAAPDTADAAGED
;
A
#
# COMPACT_ATOMS: atom_id res chain seq x y z
N MET A 1 -18.15 -22.87 -35.39
CA MET A 1 -16.91 -23.07 -34.62
C MET A 1 -15.77 -22.49 -35.44
N THR A 2 -15.61 -21.20 -35.30
CA THR A 2 -14.39 -20.46 -35.62
C THR A 2 -14.06 -19.80 -34.29
N PRO A 3 -12.94 -20.12 -33.63
CA PRO A 3 -12.50 -19.28 -32.54
C PRO A 3 -12.26 -17.91 -33.17
N ASP A 4 -13.01 -16.94 -32.67
CA ASP A 4 -12.66 -15.55 -32.79
C ASP A 4 -11.30 -15.45 -32.07
N GLU A 5 -10.22 -15.62 -32.83
CA GLU A 5 -8.90 -15.11 -32.47
C GLU A 5 -9.08 -13.60 -32.40
N SER A 6 -9.61 -13.15 -31.27
CA SER A 6 -9.48 -11.80 -30.78
C SER A 6 -8.02 -11.46 -31.04
N ALA A 7 -7.80 -10.54 -31.99
CA ALA A 7 -6.52 -9.90 -32.13
C ALA A 7 -6.11 -9.54 -30.70
N ALA A 8 -5.06 -10.18 -30.20
CA ALA A 8 -4.39 -9.73 -28.99
C ALA A 8 -3.87 -8.36 -29.38
N GLU A 9 -4.70 -7.34 -29.18
CA GLU A 9 -4.27 -5.95 -29.09
C GLU A 9 -3.05 -6.00 -28.19
N THR A 10 -1.89 -5.55 -28.67
CA THR A 10 -0.62 -5.70 -27.96
C THR A 10 -0.71 -4.99 -26.60
N GLU A 11 -1.20 -5.71 -25.59
CA GLU A 11 -1.31 -5.25 -24.22
C GLU A 11 0.12 -5.04 -23.73
N ALA A 12 0.39 -3.85 -23.20
CA ALA A 12 1.72 -3.51 -22.73
C ALA A 12 2.09 -4.39 -21.54
N SER A 13 3.27 -4.98 -21.60
CA SER A 13 3.77 -5.95 -20.62
C SER A 13 5.18 -5.57 -20.18
N LEU A 14 5.46 -5.65 -18.88
CA LEU A 14 6.81 -5.58 -18.33
C LEU A 14 7.62 -6.84 -18.66
N ALA A 15 8.94 -6.76 -18.52
CA ALA A 15 9.79 -7.94 -18.61
C ALA A 15 9.46 -8.95 -17.49
N ASP A 16 9.51 -10.25 -17.79
CA ASP A 16 9.14 -11.31 -16.85
C ASP A 16 10.13 -11.50 -15.69
N GLU A 17 11.40 -11.08 -15.87
CA GLU A 17 12.45 -11.08 -14.83
C GLU A 17 12.50 -12.32 -13.90
N PRO A 18 12.60 -13.56 -14.44
CA PRO A 18 12.56 -14.77 -13.61
C PRO A 18 13.71 -14.86 -12.60
N GLU A 19 14.89 -14.32 -12.96
CA GLU A 19 16.05 -14.27 -12.06
C GLU A 19 15.78 -13.38 -10.84
N VAL A 20 15.11 -12.24 -11.02
CA VAL A 20 14.74 -11.34 -9.93
C VAL A 20 13.69 -12.00 -9.03
N ARG A 21 12.68 -12.65 -9.61
CA ARG A 21 11.67 -13.40 -8.84
C ARG A 21 12.30 -14.52 -8.02
N GLN A 22 13.27 -15.23 -8.58
CA GLN A 22 14.01 -16.26 -7.87
C GLN A 22 14.80 -15.65 -6.69
N ALA A 23 15.54 -14.55 -6.92
CA ALA A 23 16.27 -13.86 -5.86
C ALA A 23 15.36 -13.38 -4.72
N ILE A 24 14.17 -12.85 -5.05
CA ILE A 24 13.16 -12.45 -4.05
C ILE A 24 12.65 -13.67 -3.25
N ALA A 25 12.41 -14.80 -3.92
CA ALA A 25 11.87 -16.01 -3.29
C ALA A 25 12.90 -16.72 -2.40
N GLU A 26 14.18 -16.68 -2.76
CA GLU A 26 15.29 -17.28 -2.01
C GLU A 26 15.80 -16.37 -0.89
N GLY A 27 15.66 -15.05 -1.05
CA GLY A 27 16.11 -14.06 -0.08
C GLY A 27 15.24 -13.98 1.18
N ASP A 28 15.86 -13.64 2.30
CA ASP A 28 15.11 -13.15 3.47
C ASP A 28 14.53 -11.77 3.13
N ARG A 29 13.32 -11.44 3.59
CA ARG A 29 12.71 -10.10 3.43
C ARG A 29 13.63 -8.96 3.92
N GLY A 30 14.55 -9.26 4.84
CA GLY A 30 15.57 -8.33 5.30
C GLY A 30 16.64 -7.93 4.26
N ASP A 31 16.78 -8.69 3.16
CA ASP A 31 17.86 -8.52 2.17
C ASP A 31 17.39 -7.95 0.83
N MET A 32 16.17 -7.37 0.76
CA MET A 32 15.66 -6.76 -0.48
C MET A 32 16.56 -5.65 -1.03
N ARG A 33 17.39 -5.02 -0.19
CA ARG A 33 18.38 -4.04 -0.63
C ARG A 33 19.51 -4.68 -1.47
N ALA A 34 19.93 -5.90 -1.15
CA ALA A 34 20.90 -6.61 -1.97
C ALA A 34 20.32 -6.97 -3.33
N VAL A 35 19.09 -7.48 -3.37
CA VAL A 35 18.38 -7.79 -4.63
C VAL A 35 18.30 -6.55 -5.53
N VAL A 36 17.95 -5.38 -4.98
CA VAL A 36 17.95 -4.12 -5.75
C VAL A 36 19.35 -3.71 -6.20
N THR A 37 20.38 -3.98 -5.40
CA THR A 37 21.78 -3.66 -5.77
C THR A 37 22.27 -4.55 -6.92
N GLU A 38 21.85 -5.81 -6.95
CA GLU A 38 22.16 -6.76 -8.02
C GLU A 38 21.31 -6.53 -9.28
N HIS A 39 20.06 -6.07 -9.10
CA HIS A 39 19.09 -5.82 -10.18
C HIS A 39 18.55 -4.37 -10.15
N PRO A 40 19.41 -3.34 -10.30
CA PRO A 40 19.02 -1.94 -10.08
C PRO A 40 18.05 -1.38 -11.12
N SER A 41 17.93 -2.02 -12.28
CA SER A 41 16.99 -1.63 -13.34
C SER A 41 15.64 -2.37 -13.27
N SER A 42 15.45 -3.27 -12.30
CA SER A 42 14.23 -4.08 -12.17
C SER A 42 13.13 -3.31 -11.43
N PRO A 43 12.00 -2.97 -12.07
CA PRO A 43 10.86 -2.37 -11.39
C PRO A 43 10.34 -3.29 -10.28
N LEU A 44 10.36 -4.62 -10.51
CA LEU A 44 9.92 -5.60 -9.53
C LEU A 44 10.76 -5.55 -8.24
N ALA A 45 12.09 -5.50 -8.34
CA ALA A 45 12.96 -5.43 -7.17
C ALA A 45 12.68 -4.16 -6.33
N TRP A 46 12.48 -3.02 -6.99
CA TRP A 46 12.14 -1.77 -6.31
C TRP A 46 10.74 -1.78 -5.69
N THR A 47 9.75 -2.40 -6.35
CA THR A 47 8.40 -2.57 -5.80
C THR A 47 8.41 -3.41 -4.52
N GLU A 48 9.11 -4.55 -4.52
CA GLU A 48 9.25 -5.39 -3.32
C GLU A 48 9.97 -4.65 -2.18
N LEU A 49 10.98 -3.84 -2.51
CA LEU A 49 11.66 -3.00 -1.52
C LEU A 49 10.74 -1.92 -0.94
N ALA A 50 9.85 -1.34 -1.76
CA ALA A 50 8.83 -0.39 -1.32
C ALA A 50 7.81 -1.05 -0.37
N ASP A 51 7.31 -2.24 -0.72
CA ASP A 51 6.36 -2.99 0.12
C ASP A 51 7.00 -3.45 1.44
N SER A 52 8.29 -3.83 1.42
CA SER A 52 9.06 -4.14 2.63
C SER A 52 9.24 -2.91 3.52
N ALA A 53 9.49 -1.73 2.95
CA ALA A 53 9.57 -0.48 3.70
C ALA A 53 8.23 -0.09 4.32
N ASP A 54 7.15 -0.20 3.56
CA ASP A 54 5.80 0.09 4.03
C ASP A 54 5.35 -0.86 5.16
N SER A 55 5.61 -2.16 5.02
CA SER A 55 5.34 -3.17 6.06
C SER A 55 6.06 -2.88 7.38
N ALA A 56 7.18 -2.17 7.32
CA ALA A 56 7.98 -1.73 8.46
C ALA A 56 7.64 -0.30 8.94
N GLY A 57 6.57 0.32 8.43
CA GLY A 57 6.14 1.66 8.81
C GLY A 57 7.04 2.79 8.30
N ARG A 58 7.94 2.51 7.36
CA ARG A 58 8.91 3.49 6.81
C ARG A 58 8.32 4.21 5.60
N ALA A 59 7.37 5.10 5.85
CA ALA A 59 6.61 5.78 4.79
C ALA A 59 7.48 6.62 3.83
N LEU A 60 8.53 7.28 4.32
CA LEU A 60 9.43 8.08 3.49
C LEU A 60 10.20 7.18 2.49
N GLU A 61 10.76 6.07 2.98
CA GLU A 61 11.44 5.09 2.16
C GLU A 61 10.49 4.40 1.18
N ALA A 62 9.30 4.00 1.63
CA ALA A 62 8.27 3.43 0.75
C ALA A 62 7.91 4.37 -0.39
N TYR A 63 7.77 5.68 -0.12
CA TYR A 63 7.50 6.68 -1.15
C TYR A 63 8.66 6.83 -2.13
N ALA A 64 9.90 6.88 -1.63
CA ALA A 64 11.09 6.98 -2.48
C ALA A 64 11.24 5.76 -3.39
N PHE A 65 11.12 4.55 -2.85
CA PHE A 65 11.29 3.31 -3.59
C PHE A 65 10.18 3.05 -4.60
N SER A 66 8.92 3.29 -4.23
CA SER A 66 7.78 3.15 -5.14
C SER A 66 7.84 4.15 -6.31
N THR A 67 8.37 5.35 -6.09
CA THR A 67 8.58 6.33 -7.16
C THR A 67 9.59 5.81 -8.19
N VAL A 68 10.74 5.30 -7.74
CA VAL A 68 11.75 4.69 -8.63
C VAL A 68 11.18 3.48 -9.38
N ALA A 69 10.45 2.61 -8.68
CA ALA A 69 9.80 1.44 -9.30
C ALA A 69 8.83 1.87 -10.42
N ALA A 70 7.98 2.86 -10.17
CA ALA A 70 7.02 3.36 -11.15
C ALA A 70 7.70 4.07 -12.33
N GLU A 71 8.81 4.79 -12.12
CA GLU A 71 9.59 5.40 -13.21
C GLU A 71 10.21 4.34 -14.12
N LEU A 72 10.92 3.36 -13.55
CA LEU A 72 11.51 2.26 -14.31
C LEU A 72 10.45 1.43 -15.07
N ALA A 73 9.31 1.17 -14.44
CA ALA A 73 8.21 0.47 -15.10
C ALA A 73 7.68 1.26 -16.30
N ARG A 74 7.44 2.57 -16.17
CA ARG A 74 7.00 3.41 -17.30
C ARG A 74 8.02 3.46 -18.42
N GLU A 75 9.31 3.50 -18.09
CA GLU A 75 10.39 3.43 -19.09
C GLU A 75 10.35 2.11 -19.87
N GLN A 76 10.21 0.98 -19.17
CA GLN A 76 10.10 -0.33 -19.82
C GLN A 76 8.82 -0.48 -20.65
N LEU A 77 7.67 -0.06 -20.11
CA LEU A 77 6.40 -0.08 -20.84
C LEU A 77 6.48 0.80 -22.09
N ALA A 78 7.04 2.01 -21.99
CA ALA A 78 7.22 2.91 -23.12
C ALA A 78 8.13 2.30 -24.19
N ALA A 79 9.19 1.59 -23.79
CA ALA A 79 10.04 0.83 -24.71
C ALA A 79 9.29 -0.32 -25.41
N ALA A 80 8.25 -0.88 -24.77
CA ALA A 80 7.33 -1.86 -25.34
C ALA A 80 6.17 -1.25 -26.16
N GLY A 81 6.14 0.08 -26.34
CA GLY A 81 5.15 0.79 -27.15
C GLY A 81 3.91 1.29 -26.39
N TRP A 82 3.91 1.17 -25.06
CA TRP A 82 2.87 1.76 -24.20
C TRP A 82 2.90 3.29 -24.24
N GLN A 83 1.73 3.90 -24.08
CA GLN A 83 1.59 5.35 -23.92
C GLN A 83 0.97 5.66 -22.55
N PRO A 84 1.33 6.79 -21.91
CA PRO A 84 0.71 7.21 -20.67
C PRO A 84 -0.83 7.23 -20.76
N GLY A 85 -1.48 6.51 -19.84
CA GLY A 85 -2.94 6.36 -19.80
C GLY A 85 -3.50 5.20 -20.63
N SER A 86 -2.66 4.46 -21.37
CA SER A 86 -3.07 3.19 -21.95
C SER A 86 -3.22 2.11 -20.86
N PRO A 87 -4.11 1.11 -21.05
CA PRO A 87 -4.31 0.02 -20.10
C PRO A 87 -3.02 -0.78 -19.85
N VAL A 88 -2.87 -1.27 -18.62
CA VAL A 88 -1.81 -2.18 -18.18
C VAL A 88 -2.47 -3.25 -17.31
N PRO A 89 -2.88 -4.40 -17.88
CA PRO A 89 -3.77 -5.33 -17.21
C PRO A 89 -3.10 -6.08 -16.06
N TRP A 90 -3.80 -6.23 -14.94
CA TRP A 90 -3.40 -7.03 -13.77
C TRP A 90 -3.24 -8.52 -14.07
N ALA A 91 -3.99 -9.01 -15.07
CA ALA A 91 -3.98 -10.40 -15.50
C ALA A 91 -2.58 -10.86 -15.91
N ASP A 92 -1.78 -9.93 -16.46
CA ASP A 92 -0.40 -10.17 -16.80
C ASP A 92 0.50 -10.01 -15.56
N GLU A 93 1.20 -11.09 -15.18
CA GLU A 93 1.98 -11.16 -13.94
C GLU A 93 3.09 -10.10 -13.87
N PRO A 94 3.91 -9.86 -14.92
CA PRO A 94 4.94 -8.83 -14.91
C PRO A 94 4.42 -7.43 -14.59
N ASN A 95 3.22 -7.10 -15.09
CA ASN A 95 2.58 -5.79 -14.89
C ASN A 95 2.24 -5.49 -13.44
N ARG A 96 2.10 -6.51 -12.59
CA ARG A 96 1.77 -6.32 -11.18
C ARG A 96 2.84 -5.52 -10.44
N ALA A 97 4.10 -5.55 -10.89
CA ALA A 97 5.17 -4.71 -10.33
C ALA A 97 4.83 -3.22 -10.44
N TYR A 98 4.34 -2.77 -11.60
CA TYR A 98 3.92 -1.40 -11.84
C TYR A 98 2.68 -1.01 -11.04
N LEU A 99 1.65 -1.86 -11.08
CA LEU A 99 0.37 -1.60 -10.40
C LEU A 99 0.56 -1.53 -8.87
N ARG A 100 1.38 -2.43 -8.30
CA ARG A 100 1.77 -2.39 -6.89
C ARG A 100 2.62 -1.18 -6.55
N ALA A 101 3.54 -0.76 -7.42
CA ALA A 101 4.31 0.46 -7.20
C ALA A 101 3.42 1.71 -7.09
N LEU A 102 2.41 1.84 -7.96
CA LEU A 102 1.45 2.94 -7.88
C LEU A 102 0.63 2.93 -6.58
N ASP A 103 0.17 1.75 -6.15
CA ASP A 103 -0.55 1.65 -4.87
C ASP A 103 0.34 1.95 -3.66
N ALA A 104 1.58 1.45 -3.64
CA ALA A 104 2.57 1.80 -2.62
C ALA A 104 2.88 3.30 -2.61
N GLN A 105 3.02 3.92 -3.78
CA GLN A 105 3.22 5.37 -3.93
C GLN A 105 2.02 6.15 -3.40
N ARG A 106 0.79 5.70 -3.69
CA ARG A 106 -0.45 6.29 -3.18
C ARG A 106 -0.50 6.24 -1.65
N ARG A 107 -0.35 5.06 -1.05
CA ARG A 107 -0.43 4.85 0.40
C ARG A 107 0.66 5.63 1.15
N SER A 108 1.88 5.59 0.66
CA SER A 108 2.99 6.31 1.28
C SER A 108 2.86 7.83 1.11
N ALA A 109 2.34 8.33 -0.01
CA ALA A 109 2.02 9.75 -0.18
C ALA A 109 0.92 10.22 0.78
N GLU A 110 -0.11 9.41 1.02
CA GLU A 110 -1.15 9.70 2.03
C GLU A 110 -0.53 9.81 3.42
N ALA A 111 0.31 8.85 3.82
CA ALA A 111 1.00 8.85 5.10
C ALA A 111 1.93 10.06 5.29
N LEU A 112 2.52 10.59 4.20
CA LEU A 112 3.38 11.77 4.21
C LEU A 112 2.60 13.10 4.12
N GLY A 113 1.27 13.08 3.98
CA GLY A 113 0.46 14.29 3.83
C GLY A 113 0.59 14.96 2.46
N LEU A 114 0.77 14.16 1.40
CA LEU A 114 0.90 14.62 0.01
C LEU A 114 -0.35 14.25 -0.83
N PRO A 115 -1.53 14.86 -0.58
CA PRO A 115 -2.80 14.43 -1.16
C PRO A 115 -2.83 14.50 -2.69
N ASP A 116 -2.22 15.53 -3.30
CA ASP A 116 -2.17 15.65 -4.76
C ASP A 116 -1.34 14.55 -5.42
N ARG A 117 -0.31 14.05 -4.72
CA ARG A 117 0.53 12.94 -5.19
C ARG A 117 -0.23 11.62 -5.06
N ALA A 118 -0.91 11.43 -3.93
CA ALA A 118 -1.75 10.26 -3.71
C ALA A 118 -2.87 10.16 -4.75
N ALA A 119 -3.60 11.25 -4.99
CA ALA A 119 -4.68 11.30 -5.98
C ALA A 119 -4.19 10.94 -7.38
N ARG A 120 -3.05 11.52 -7.81
CA ARG A 120 -2.48 11.21 -9.13
C ARG A 120 -2.09 9.74 -9.27
N ALA A 121 -1.49 9.15 -8.25
CA ALA A 121 -1.13 7.73 -8.26
C ALA A 121 -2.37 6.83 -8.28
N ALA A 122 -3.44 7.21 -7.55
CA ALA A 122 -4.72 6.50 -7.56
C ALA A 122 -5.41 6.57 -8.93
N ASP A 123 -5.45 7.75 -9.54
CA ASP A 123 -6.05 7.97 -10.86
C ASP A 123 -5.30 7.16 -11.93
N GLU A 124 -3.96 7.17 -11.89
CA GLU A 124 -3.11 6.40 -12.80
C GLU A 124 -3.31 4.89 -12.63
N LEU A 125 -3.40 4.41 -11.40
CA LEU A 125 -3.67 2.99 -11.11
C LEU A 125 -5.04 2.56 -11.65
N ALA A 126 -6.09 3.34 -11.37
CA ALA A 126 -7.44 3.04 -11.83
C ALA A 126 -7.60 3.14 -13.36
N ALA A 127 -6.83 4.01 -14.01
CA ALA A 127 -6.79 4.11 -15.46
C ALA A 127 -6.03 2.94 -16.11
N ALA A 128 -4.97 2.45 -15.45
CA ALA A 128 -4.20 1.29 -15.92
C ALA A 128 -5.03 0.00 -15.84
N ASP A 129 -5.68 -0.24 -14.70
CA ASP A 129 -6.58 -1.36 -14.47
C ASP A 129 -7.54 -1.04 -13.29
N SER A 130 -8.85 -1.13 -13.53
CA SER A 130 -9.86 -0.77 -12.53
C SER A 130 -10.05 -1.82 -11.42
N GLU A 131 -9.64 -3.06 -11.65
CA GLU A 131 -9.68 -4.14 -10.66
C GLU A 131 -8.43 -4.16 -9.77
N ALA A 132 -7.31 -3.64 -10.29
CA ALA A 132 -6.02 -3.67 -9.59
C ALA A 132 -6.06 -3.17 -8.14
N PRO A 133 -6.70 -2.03 -7.79
CA PRO A 133 -6.76 -1.60 -6.38
C PRO A 133 -7.37 -2.66 -5.44
N ALA A 134 -8.46 -3.30 -5.87
CA ALA A 134 -9.14 -4.32 -5.08
C ALA A 134 -8.32 -5.62 -4.99
N ARG A 135 -7.67 -6.01 -6.11
CA ARG A 135 -6.79 -7.18 -6.17
C ARG A 135 -5.56 -7.00 -5.27
N ILE A 136 -4.89 -5.85 -5.34
CA ILE A 136 -3.76 -5.49 -4.47
C ILE A 136 -4.18 -5.56 -3.00
N ALA A 137 -5.30 -4.93 -2.65
CA ALA A 137 -5.80 -4.93 -1.28
C ALA A 137 -6.09 -6.34 -0.75
N SER A 138 -6.45 -7.29 -1.61
CA SER A 138 -6.74 -8.68 -1.24
C SER A 138 -5.53 -9.60 -1.25
N GLU A 139 -4.57 -9.40 -2.15
CA GLU A 139 -3.45 -10.33 -2.40
C GLU A 139 -2.15 -9.88 -1.77
N PHE A 140 -1.96 -8.58 -1.63
CA PHE A 140 -0.71 -7.95 -1.19
C PHE A 140 -0.90 -7.13 0.08
N THR A 141 -1.92 -7.42 0.88
CA THR A 141 -2.14 -6.76 2.17
C THR A 141 -0.86 -6.86 3.02
N PRO A 142 -0.19 -5.74 3.33
CA PRO A 142 1.00 -5.79 4.17
C PRO A 142 0.59 -6.27 5.57
N THR A 143 1.13 -7.39 6.02
CA THR A 143 1.04 -7.77 7.44
C THR A 143 1.97 -6.84 8.20
N GLN A 144 1.43 -5.78 8.81
CA GLN A 144 2.25 -4.84 9.56
C GLN A 144 3.01 -5.58 10.67
N ILE A 145 4.33 -5.47 10.65
CA ILE A 145 5.18 -6.02 11.71
C ILE A 145 5.13 -5.03 12.87
N LEU A 146 4.23 -5.27 13.82
CA LEU A 146 4.22 -4.54 15.09
C LEU A 146 5.51 -4.84 15.85
N SER A 147 6.39 -3.85 15.99
CA SER A 147 7.55 -4.01 16.87
C SER A 147 7.08 -3.97 18.33
N LEU A 148 7.84 -4.62 19.24
CA LEU A 148 7.58 -4.54 20.67
C LEU A 148 7.60 -3.09 21.17
N ALA A 149 8.48 -2.26 20.62
CA ALA A 149 8.52 -0.83 20.93
C ALA A 149 7.24 -0.10 20.50
N ASP A 150 6.65 -0.46 19.35
CA ASP A 150 5.37 0.12 18.88
C ASP A 150 4.19 -0.32 19.76
N LEU A 151 4.19 -1.59 20.17
CA LEU A 151 3.21 -2.14 21.12
C LEU A 151 3.30 -1.45 22.49
N GLU A 152 4.51 -1.24 23.01
CA GLU A 152 4.77 -0.54 24.27
C GLU A 152 4.35 0.93 24.19
N ALA A 153 4.69 1.63 23.10
CA ALA A 153 4.26 3.00 22.86
C ALA A 153 2.72 3.12 22.73
N ALA A 154 2.06 2.14 22.12
CA ALA A 154 0.60 2.09 22.05
C ALA A 154 -0.04 1.85 23.43
N ALA A 155 0.53 0.93 24.23
CA ALA A 155 0.08 0.67 25.60
C ALA A 155 0.29 1.87 26.54
N GLY A 156 1.38 2.65 26.35
CA GLY A 156 1.65 3.86 27.11
C GLY A 156 0.64 4.99 26.88
N ARG A 157 0.01 5.06 25.70
CA ARG A 157 -1.04 6.05 25.38
C ARG A 157 -2.38 5.78 26.06
N SER A 158 -2.62 4.56 26.57
CA SER A 158 -3.85 4.21 27.29
C SER A 158 -3.91 4.75 28.73
N GLY A 159 -2.81 5.34 29.24
CA GLY A 159 -2.71 5.82 30.62
C GLY A 159 -3.36 7.18 30.93
N GLU A 160 -3.81 7.92 29.92
CA GLU A 160 -4.31 9.30 30.09
C GLU A 160 -5.80 9.45 29.79
N THR A 161 -6.62 8.47 30.18
CA THR A 161 -8.06 8.72 30.36
C THR A 161 -8.27 9.22 31.77
N SER A 162 -8.16 10.54 31.96
CA SER A 162 -8.61 11.18 33.20
C SER A 162 -10.13 11.03 33.26
N ALA A 163 -10.60 10.05 34.02
CA ALA A 163 -12.01 9.88 34.29
C ALA A 163 -12.51 11.13 35.02
N ILE A 164 -13.22 12.00 34.30
CA ILE A 164 -14.08 13.02 34.92
C ILE A 164 -15.11 12.25 35.73
N THR A 165 -14.88 12.15 37.04
CA THR A 165 -15.89 11.69 37.99
C THR A 165 -16.97 12.76 37.97
N GLY A 166 -18.13 12.42 37.41
CA GLY A 166 -19.30 13.29 37.41
C GLY A 166 -19.67 13.66 38.85
N ASP A 167 -20.02 14.94 39.03
CA ASP A 167 -20.51 15.52 40.28
C ASP A 167 -21.64 14.64 40.88
N PRO A 168 -21.68 14.40 42.20
CA PRO A 168 -22.69 13.53 42.79
C PRO A 168 -24.10 14.10 42.56
N ILE A 169 -24.99 13.28 41.99
CA ILE A 169 -26.40 13.63 41.83
C ILE A 169 -27.00 13.85 43.23
N ALA A 170 -27.44 15.08 43.50
CA ALA A 170 -28.16 15.43 44.72
C ALA A 170 -29.42 14.57 44.84
N ALA A 171 -29.59 13.94 46.01
CA ALA A 171 -30.76 13.15 46.34
C ALA A 171 -32.04 14.01 46.27
N PRO A 172 -33.19 13.46 45.83
CA PRO A 172 -34.44 14.21 45.81
C PRO A 172 -34.87 14.52 47.24
N ASP A 173 -35.10 15.80 47.49
CA ASP A 173 -35.60 16.35 48.75
C ASP A 173 -37.02 15.82 49.00
N THR A 174 -37.18 14.88 49.93
CA THR A 174 -38.51 14.44 50.39
C THR A 174 -39.03 15.45 51.40
N ALA A 175 -39.71 16.48 50.89
CA ALA A 175 -40.48 17.41 51.70
C ALA A 175 -41.80 16.76 52.16
N ASP A 176 -41.83 16.47 53.46
CA ASP A 176 -42.91 16.71 54.43
C ASP A 176 -44.36 16.28 54.08
N ALA A 177 -44.80 15.21 54.75
CA ALA A 177 -46.20 14.99 55.07
C ALA A 177 -46.31 14.59 56.55
N ALA A 178 -46.08 15.57 57.43
CA ALA A 178 -46.53 15.50 58.81
C ALA A 178 -48.06 15.37 58.88
N GLY A 179 -48.53 14.35 59.60
CA GLY A 179 -49.89 14.26 60.11
C GLY A 179 -49.98 14.76 61.56
N GLU A 180 -51.23 14.77 62.06
CA GLU A 180 -51.73 15.13 63.41
C GLU A 180 -52.06 16.64 63.56
N ASP A 181 -53.27 17.07 63.92
CA ASP A 181 -54.38 16.47 64.71
C ASP A 181 -55.77 16.93 64.17
#